data_AF-A0A7J2S0L1-F1
#
_entry.id   AF-A0A7J2S0L1-F1
#
_cell.length_a   1.000
_cell.length_b   1.000
_cell.length_c   1.000
_cell.angle_alpha   90.00
_cell.angle_beta   90.00
_cell.angle_gamma   90.00
#
_symmetry.space_group_name_H-M   'P 1'
#
loop_
_entity.id
_entity.type
_entity.pdbx_description
1 polymer ?
#
loop_
_entity_poly.entity_id
_entity_poly.type
_entity_poly.pdbx_seq_one_letter_code
_entity_poly.pdbx_strand_id
1 'polypeptide(L)'
;MNSSKSGIWVSSLNDLKFLRYIPLIYTSIPCLILKPDYILSLHPEIKTFKYGNKDLCTGDFMNSYERVMAVLEGRKDEVDQIPCVNTVSTATIEFMEKEDAFWPDAHKDPEKMARLGAAAHKYCGLDNITIPFDMTVEAEVFGVPIDFREKAAKKGRYLWPGAKRSVAESPDMIYIPDDIPNTKRVAVISKA
;
A
#
# COMPACT_ATOMS: atom_id res chain seq x y z
N MET A 1 4.09 58.05 -0.49
CA MET A 1 4.83 56.92 -1.08
C MET A 1 4.09 55.64 -0.73
N ASN A 2 3.46 55.04 -1.74
CA ASN A 2 2.66 53.83 -1.66
C ASN A 2 3.55 52.58 -1.57
N SER A 3 3.18 51.62 -0.73
CA SER A 3 3.43 50.20 -1.01
C SER A 3 2.26 49.39 -0.44
N SER A 4 1.29 49.14 -1.31
CA SER A 4 0.14 48.26 -1.12
C SER A 4 0.58 46.82 -0.84
N LYS A 5 0.07 46.23 0.25
CA LYS A 5 0.09 44.77 0.46
C LYS A 5 -0.90 44.14 -0.51
N SER A 6 -0.43 43.68 -1.66
CA SER A 6 -1.20 42.80 -2.54
C SER A 6 -1.06 41.36 -2.05
N GLY A 7 -2.08 40.86 -1.37
CA GLY A 7 -2.26 39.42 -1.19
C GLY A 7 -2.46 38.78 -2.56
N ILE A 8 -1.74 37.69 -2.83
CA ILE A 8 -1.94 36.89 -4.03
C ILE A 8 -3.24 36.11 -3.82
N TRP A 9 -4.33 36.61 -4.40
CA TRP A 9 -5.55 35.85 -4.61
C TRP A 9 -5.44 35.15 -5.96
N VAL A 10 -5.39 33.82 -5.96
CA VAL A 10 -5.44 33.02 -7.19
C VAL A 10 -6.90 32.99 -7.65
N SER A 11 -7.19 33.67 -8.75
CA SER A 11 -8.53 33.98 -9.27
C SER A 11 -9.05 32.99 -10.33
N SER A 12 -8.41 31.84 -10.52
CA SER A 12 -8.79 30.88 -11.57
C SER A 12 -8.35 29.46 -11.23
N LEU A 13 -9.29 28.51 -11.31
CA LEU A 13 -9.07 27.07 -11.13
C LEU A 13 -8.11 26.45 -12.17
N ASN A 14 -7.71 27.18 -13.21
CA ASN A 14 -6.88 26.66 -14.29
C ASN A 14 -5.36 26.81 -14.07
N ASP A 15 -4.91 27.57 -13.06
CA ASP A 15 -3.46 27.82 -12.83
C ASP A 15 -2.80 26.84 -11.84
N LEU A 16 -3.54 25.83 -11.38
CA LEU A 16 -3.05 24.83 -10.43
C LEU A 16 -2.45 23.61 -11.16
N LYS A 17 -1.22 23.76 -11.67
CA LYS A 17 -0.36 22.58 -11.96
C LYS A 17 -0.13 21.70 -10.72
N PHE A 18 -0.36 22.26 -9.52
CA PHE A 18 -0.30 21.60 -8.23
C PHE A 18 -1.47 20.60 -8.01
N LEU A 19 -2.64 20.84 -8.60
CA LEU A 19 -3.82 19.98 -8.43
C LEU A 19 -3.72 18.64 -9.17
N ARG A 20 -2.82 18.52 -10.16
CA ARG A 20 -2.56 17.22 -10.81
C ARG A 20 -1.89 16.20 -9.87
N TYR A 21 -1.29 16.66 -8.78
CA TYR A 21 -0.63 15.82 -7.78
C TYR A 21 -1.43 15.67 -6.49
N ILE A 22 -2.54 16.40 -6.33
CA ILE A 22 -3.39 16.27 -5.13
C ILE A 22 -4.09 14.91 -5.00
N PRO A 23 -4.43 14.15 -6.07
CA PRO A 23 -4.90 12.78 -5.90
C PRO A 23 -3.84 11.84 -5.30
N LEU A 24 -2.54 12.18 -5.39
CA LEU A 24 -1.44 11.43 -4.78
C LEU A 24 -1.19 11.80 -3.31
N ILE A 25 -1.72 12.95 -2.84
CA ILE A 25 -1.39 13.50 -1.51
C ILE A 25 -2.43 13.10 -0.46
N TYR A 26 -3.64 12.66 -0.86
CA TYR A 26 -4.73 12.32 0.06
C TYR A 26 -5.12 10.83 0.10
N THR A 27 -4.30 9.95 -0.49
CA THR A 27 -4.41 8.49 -0.34
C THR A 27 -3.17 7.96 0.39
N SER A 28 -2.98 8.31 1.67
CA SER A 28 -1.92 7.74 2.52
C SER A 28 -2.21 6.29 2.94
N ILE A 29 -2.84 5.51 2.07
CA ILE A 29 -3.10 4.09 2.25
C ILE A 29 -2.77 3.41 0.92
N PRO A 30 -1.60 2.75 0.80
CA PRO A 30 -1.34 1.91 -0.35
C PRO A 30 -2.11 0.59 -0.20
N CYS A 31 -3.38 0.58 -0.61
CA CYS A 31 -4.03 -0.64 -1.05
C CYS A 31 -3.60 -0.91 -2.48
N LEU A 32 -2.84 -1.98 -2.72
CA LEU A 32 -2.58 -2.44 -4.08
C LEU A 32 -3.75 -3.33 -4.50
N ILE A 33 -4.51 -2.86 -5.48
CA ILE A 33 -5.54 -3.64 -6.18
C ILE A 33 -4.82 -4.21 -7.42
N LEU A 34 -4.42 -5.48 -7.37
CA LEU A 34 -3.63 -6.10 -8.45
C LEU A 34 -4.50 -6.53 -9.63
N LYS A 35 -3.98 -6.39 -10.85
CA LYS A 35 -4.61 -6.92 -12.07
C LYS A 35 -4.59 -8.46 -12.09
N PRO A 36 -5.60 -9.12 -12.71
CA PRO A 36 -5.76 -10.59 -12.71
C PRO A 36 -4.53 -11.38 -13.19
N ASP A 37 -3.84 -10.86 -14.21
CA ASP A 37 -2.70 -11.53 -14.84
C ASP A 37 -1.49 -11.68 -13.89
N TYR A 38 -1.33 -10.76 -12.94
CA TYR A 38 -0.22 -10.78 -11.99
C TYR A 38 -0.43 -11.81 -10.87
N ILE A 39 -1.67 -11.96 -10.40
CA ILE A 39 -2.03 -12.94 -9.35
C ILE A 39 -1.82 -14.38 -9.86
N LEU A 40 -2.22 -14.67 -11.10
CA LEU A 40 -2.03 -15.97 -11.73
C LEU A 40 -0.55 -16.28 -12.03
N SER A 41 0.29 -15.25 -12.21
CA SER A 41 1.72 -15.42 -12.41
C SER A 41 2.48 -15.80 -11.14
N LEU A 42 1.97 -15.41 -9.96
CA LEU A 42 2.59 -15.69 -8.66
C LEU A 42 2.19 -17.05 -8.07
N HIS A 43 1.03 -17.59 -8.47
CA HIS A 43 0.47 -18.83 -7.91
C HIS A 43 -0.24 -19.70 -8.98
N PRO A 44 0.52 -20.44 -9.82
CA PRO A 44 -0.05 -21.31 -10.86
C PRO A 44 -0.92 -22.47 -10.33
N GLU A 45 -0.88 -22.75 -9.03
CA GLU A 45 -1.67 -23.75 -8.31
C GLU A 45 -3.11 -23.31 -7.98
N ILE A 46 -3.42 -22.01 -8.03
CA ILE A 46 -4.78 -21.50 -7.81
C ILE A 46 -5.57 -21.69 -9.11
N LYS A 47 -6.09 -22.90 -9.35
CA LYS A 47 -6.96 -23.17 -10.51
C LYS A 47 -8.43 -23.34 -10.17
N THR A 48 -8.78 -23.62 -8.91
CA THR A 48 -10.18 -23.81 -8.51
C THR A 48 -10.36 -23.61 -7.01
N PHE A 49 -11.17 -22.63 -6.61
CA PHE A 49 -11.77 -22.58 -5.28
C PHE A 49 -13.20 -23.11 -5.42
N LYS A 50 -13.57 -24.19 -4.71
CA LYS A 50 -14.95 -24.68 -4.68
C LYS A 50 -15.61 -24.25 -3.37
N TYR A 51 -16.74 -23.53 -3.47
CA TYR A 51 -17.62 -23.29 -2.32
C TYR A 51 -18.93 -24.08 -2.53
N GLY A 52 -19.06 -25.20 -1.81
CA GLY A 52 -20.21 -26.10 -1.91
C GLY A 52 -20.29 -26.88 -3.24
N ASN A 53 -21.51 -27.17 -3.69
CA ASN A 53 -21.83 -28.01 -4.86
C ASN A 53 -21.92 -27.23 -6.19
N LYS A 54 -21.43 -25.99 -6.26
CA LYS A 54 -21.43 -25.20 -7.49
C LYS A 54 -20.04 -25.19 -8.11
N ASP A 55 -19.95 -25.67 -9.34
CA ASP A 55 -18.81 -25.38 -10.21
C ASP A 55 -18.92 -23.91 -10.64
N LEU A 56 -17.95 -23.08 -10.24
CA LEU A 56 -17.91 -21.62 -10.46
C LEU A 56 -17.66 -21.19 -11.92
N CYS A 57 -17.75 -22.11 -12.90
CA CYS A 57 -17.30 -21.88 -14.28
C CYS A 57 -18.44 -21.63 -15.28
N THR A 58 -19.65 -21.27 -14.85
CA THR A 58 -20.77 -20.96 -15.76
C THR A 58 -21.46 -19.64 -15.38
N GLY A 59 -20.94 -18.55 -15.94
CA GLY A 59 -21.38 -17.16 -15.76
C GLY A 59 -20.19 -16.29 -15.37
N ASP A 60 -19.84 -15.30 -16.18
CA ASP A 60 -18.65 -14.44 -16.01
C ASP A 60 -18.62 -13.79 -14.61
N PHE A 61 -17.90 -14.39 -13.67
CA PHE A 61 -17.70 -13.82 -12.34
C PHE A 61 -16.71 -12.66 -12.42
N MET A 62 -17.10 -11.51 -11.88
CA MET A 62 -16.23 -10.34 -11.74
C MET A 62 -15.06 -10.69 -10.82
N ASN A 63 -13.82 -10.37 -11.22
CA ASN A 63 -12.66 -10.64 -10.35
C ASN A 63 -12.54 -9.57 -9.24
N SER A 64 -11.73 -9.84 -8.20
CA SER A 64 -11.57 -8.93 -7.06
C SER A 64 -11.19 -7.51 -7.47
N TYR A 65 -10.32 -7.35 -8.47
CA TYR A 65 -9.91 -6.04 -8.97
C TYR A 65 -11.08 -5.27 -9.58
N GLU A 66 -11.79 -5.89 -10.52
CA GLU A 66 -12.94 -5.28 -11.19
C GLU A 66 -14.01 -4.85 -10.19
N ARG A 67 -14.25 -5.70 -9.17
CA ARG A 67 -15.22 -5.43 -8.11
C ARG A 67 -14.84 -4.20 -7.28
N VAL A 68 -13.59 -4.13 -6.82
CA VAL A 68 -13.12 -2.98 -6.03
C VAL A 68 -13.15 -1.70 -6.85
N MET A 69 -12.66 -1.75 -8.10
CA MET A 69 -12.63 -0.58 -8.96
C MET A 69 -14.02 -0.07 -9.32
N ALA A 70 -14.97 -0.95 -9.63
CA ALA A 70 -16.35 -0.54 -9.89
C ALA A 70 -16.97 0.19 -8.70
N VAL A 71 -16.78 -0.28 -7.47
CA VAL A 71 -17.26 0.41 -6.27
C VAL A 71 -16.57 1.77 -6.07
N LEU A 72 -15.24 1.83 -6.22
CA LEU A 72 -14.49 3.09 -6.09
C LEU A 72 -14.87 4.13 -7.14
N GLU A 73 -15.27 3.68 -8.34
CA GLU A 73 -15.72 4.53 -9.44
C GLU A 73 -17.22 4.87 -9.37
N GLY A 74 -17.90 4.48 -8.28
CA GLY A 74 -19.32 4.79 -8.04
C GLY A 74 -20.31 3.87 -8.78
N ARG A 75 -19.84 2.82 -9.44
CA ARG A 75 -20.64 1.81 -10.16
C ARG A 75 -20.98 0.61 -9.27
N LYS A 76 -21.37 0.87 -8.02
CA LYS A 76 -21.69 -0.18 -7.03
C LYS A 76 -22.87 -1.07 -7.42
N ASP A 77 -23.75 -0.60 -8.31
CA ASP A 77 -24.93 -1.38 -8.73
C ASP A 77 -24.58 -2.36 -9.86
N GLU A 78 -23.34 -2.30 -10.39
CA GLU A 78 -22.81 -3.18 -11.44
C GLU A 78 -21.98 -4.35 -10.88
N VAL A 79 -21.69 -4.36 -9.58
CA VAL A 79 -20.92 -5.45 -8.96
C VAL A 79 -21.80 -6.63 -8.56
N ASP A 80 -21.25 -7.83 -8.68
CA ASP A 80 -21.89 -9.08 -8.28
C ASP A 80 -22.06 -9.22 -6.76
N GLN A 81 -21.16 -8.60 -5.99
CA GLN A 81 -21.21 -8.47 -4.53
C GLN A 81 -20.39 -7.26 -4.07
N ILE A 82 -20.65 -6.76 -2.86
CA ILE A 82 -19.81 -5.70 -2.26
C ILE A 82 -18.42 -6.27 -1.92
N PRO A 83 -17.32 -5.65 -2.36
CA PRO A 83 -15.98 -6.15 -2.11
C PRO A 83 -15.61 -6.02 -0.62
N CYS A 84 -14.90 -7.03 -0.11
CA CYS A 84 -14.34 -7.03 1.24
C CYS A 84 -12.89 -6.57 1.17
N VAL A 85 -12.64 -5.31 1.51
CA VAL A 85 -11.30 -4.70 1.46
C VAL A 85 -10.79 -4.32 2.84
N ASN A 86 -9.47 -4.29 2.99
CA ASN A 86 -8.79 -3.73 4.15
C ASN A 86 -7.84 -2.62 3.73
N THR A 87 -7.85 -1.51 4.46
CA THR A 87 -7.11 -0.28 4.17
C THR A 87 -5.94 -0.05 5.12
N VAL A 88 -5.52 -1.06 5.87
CA VAL A 88 -4.39 -0.98 6.80
C VAL A 88 -3.52 -2.23 6.66
N SER A 89 -2.45 -2.37 7.43
CA SER A 89 -1.69 -3.62 7.41
C SER A 89 -2.58 -4.81 7.77
N THR A 90 -2.51 -5.88 6.96
CA THR A 90 -3.16 -7.17 7.23
C THR A 90 -2.20 -8.20 7.83
N ALA A 91 -0.94 -7.82 8.08
CA ALA A 91 0.08 -8.76 8.54
C ALA A 91 -0.18 -9.20 9.99
N THR A 92 -0.29 -10.52 10.21
CA THR A 92 -0.37 -11.14 11.53
C THR A 92 0.76 -12.14 11.71
N ILE A 93 1.02 -12.59 12.93
CA ILE A 93 2.06 -13.60 13.21
C ILE A 93 1.73 -14.91 12.47
N GLU A 94 0.47 -15.31 12.43
CA GLU A 94 0.01 -16.52 11.73
C GLU A 94 0.27 -16.42 10.21
N PHE A 95 0.13 -15.24 9.61
CA PHE A 95 0.49 -15.04 8.20
C PHE A 95 2.00 -15.03 7.98
N MET A 96 2.78 -14.46 8.91
CA MET A 96 4.25 -14.53 8.84
C MET A 96 4.75 -15.98 8.87
N GLU A 97 4.17 -16.82 9.73
CA GLU A 97 4.48 -18.25 9.82
C GLU A 97 4.10 -19.01 8.54
N LYS A 98 2.91 -18.75 7.99
CA LYS A 98 2.42 -19.42 6.78
C LYS A 98 3.22 -19.07 5.52
N GLU A 99 3.71 -17.84 5.41
CA GLU A 99 4.41 -17.33 4.21
C GLU A 99 5.95 -17.29 4.36
N ASP A 100 6.47 -17.77 5.50
CA ASP A 100 7.89 -17.65 5.90
C ASP A 100 8.44 -16.22 5.67
N ALA A 101 7.67 -15.25 6.16
CA ALA A 101 7.85 -13.84 5.86
C ALA A 101 7.74 -13.01 7.15
N PHE A 102 8.71 -13.16 8.04
CA PHE A 102 8.72 -12.47 9.33
C PHE A 102 9.22 -11.03 9.25
N TRP A 103 8.76 -10.20 10.18
CA TRP A 103 9.40 -8.91 10.45
C TRP A 103 10.72 -9.11 11.24
N PRO A 104 11.75 -8.29 10.98
CA PRO A 104 11.74 -7.13 10.09
C PRO A 104 12.09 -7.43 8.63
N ASP A 105 12.42 -8.67 8.28
CA ASP A 105 12.91 -9.02 6.95
C ASP A 105 11.90 -8.69 5.85
N ALA A 106 10.61 -8.94 6.07
CA ALA A 106 9.56 -8.62 5.10
C ALA A 106 9.38 -7.11 4.84
N HIS A 107 9.97 -6.22 5.64
CA HIS A 107 10.03 -4.78 5.33
C HIS A 107 11.13 -4.43 4.33
N LYS A 108 12.10 -5.33 4.10
CA LYS A 108 13.34 -5.09 3.37
C LYS A 108 13.51 -5.99 2.14
N ASP A 109 12.81 -7.12 2.13
CA ASP A 109 12.82 -8.08 1.03
C ASP A 109 11.51 -8.02 0.24
N PRO A 110 11.55 -7.75 -1.08
CA PRO A 110 10.35 -7.55 -1.89
C PRO A 110 9.52 -8.82 -2.04
N GLU A 111 10.15 -10.00 -2.13
CA GLU A 111 9.42 -11.26 -2.28
C GLU A 111 8.69 -11.64 -0.99
N LYS A 112 9.35 -11.49 0.17
CA LYS A 112 8.70 -11.64 1.48
C LYS A 112 7.57 -10.64 1.67
N MET A 113 7.76 -9.39 1.22
CA MET A 113 6.72 -8.35 1.29
C MET A 113 5.49 -8.74 0.45
N ALA A 114 5.69 -9.15 -0.80
CA ALA A 114 4.62 -9.56 -1.70
C ALA A 114 3.84 -10.76 -1.13
N ARG A 115 4.54 -11.81 -0.67
CA ARG A 115 3.89 -13.00 -0.08
C ARG A 115 3.07 -12.66 1.16
N LEU A 116 3.65 -11.91 2.11
CA LEU A 116 2.94 -11.52 3.34
C LEU A 116 1.77 -10.57 3.04
N GLY A 117 1.93 -9.63 2.11
CA GLY A 117 0.88 -8.70 1.69
C GLY A 117 -0.30 -9.38 1.00
N ALA A 118 -0.05 -10.49 0.29
CA ALA A 118 -1.06 -11.31 -0.36
C ALA A 118 -1.75 -12.31 0.59
N ALA A 119 -1.23 -12.54 1.80
CA ALA A 119 -1.69 -13.59 2.69
C ALA A 119 -3.19 -13.47 3.04
N ALA A 120 -3.69 -12.27 3.31
CA ALA A 120 -5.10 -12.07 3.64
C ALA A 120 -6.04 -12.31 2.44
N HIS A 121 -5.61 -11.94 1.23
CA HIS A 121 -6.32 -12.32 0.00
C HIS A 121 -6.36 -13.85 -0.14
N LYS A 122 -5.19 -14.51 -0.03
CA LYS A 122 -5.01 -15.95 -0.20
C LYS A 122 -5.77 -16.80 0.83
N TYR A 123 -5.75 -16.41 2.10
CA TYR A 123 -6.29 -17.24 3.19
C TYR A 123 -7.66 -16.80 3.69
N CYS A 124 -8.06 -15.54 3.48
CA CYS A 124 -9.31 -14.99 3.98
C CYS A 124 -10.24 -14.47 2.89
N GLY A 125 -9.79 -14.42 1.63
CA GLY A 125 -10.62 -14.01 0.49
C GLY A 125 -10.89 -12.51 0.41
N LEU A 126 -10.02 -11.66 0.98
CA LEU A 126 -10.11 -10.21 0.78
C LEU A 126 -9.96 -9.86 -0.70
N ASP A 127 -10.65 -8.82 -1.17
CA ASP A 127 -10.60 -8.38 -2.56
C ASP A 127 -9.39 -7.49 -2.88
N ASN A 128 -8.50 -7.24 -1.91
CA ASN A 128 -7.24 -6.52 -2.11
C ASN A 128 -6.07 -7.15 -1.35
N ILE A 129 -4.87 -6.77 -1.77
CA ILE A 129 -3.64 -6.99 -1.01
C ILE A 129 -3.20 -5.68 -0.36
N THR A 130 -2.37 -5.75 0.69
CA THR A 130 -1.86 -4.54 1.35
C THR A 130 -0.36 -4.63 1.59
N ILE A 131 0.38 -3.68 1.01
CA ILE A 131 1.80 -3.42 1.28
C ILE A 131 2.05 -1.90 1.22
N PRO A 132 3.04 -1.36 1.96
CA PRO A 132 3.83 -2.03 2.97
C PRO A 132 3.02 -2.20 4.27
N PHE A 133 3.70 -2.58 5.36
CA PHE A 133 3.05 -2.90 6.63
C PHE A 133 3.15 -1.80 7.69
N ASP A 134 3.68 -0.63 7.33
CA ASP A 134 4.01 0.44 8.27
C ASP A 134 3.88 1.83 7.62
N MET A 135 3.89 2.88 8.44
CA MET A 135 3.74 4.29 8.04
C MET A 135 5.06 5.06 8.14
N THR A 136 6.21 4.39 7.98
CA THR A 136 7.54 5.01 8.15
C THR A 136 8.27 5.28 6.84
N VAL A 137 7.70 4.87 5.69
CA VAL A 137 8.34 4.99 4.37
C VAL A 137 8.62 6.44 4.01
N GLU A 138 7.63 7.31 4.17
CA GLU A 138 7.75 8.73 3.84
C GLU A 138 8.78 9.41 4.74
N ALA A 139 8.75 9.11 6.05
CA ALA A 139 9.74 9.60 6.99
C ALA A 139 11.15 9.15 6.60
N GLU A 140 11.31 7.90 6.18
CA GLU A 140 12.59 7.34 5.72
C GLU A 140 13.09 8.03 4.45
N VAL A 141 12.21 8.34 3.50
CA VAL A 141 12.51 9.12 2.28
C VAL A 141 13.05 10.50 2.64
N PHE A 142 12.47 11.16 3.66
CA PHE A 142 12.97 12.44 4.18
C PHE A 142 14.22 12.31 5.08
N GLY A 143 14.81 11.12 5.19
CA GLY A 143 16.06 10.88 5.91
C GLY A 143 15.90 10.58 7.41
N VAL A 144 14.67 10.37 7.90
CA VAL A 144 14.43 9.95 9.28
C VAL A 144 15.02 8.56 9.50
N PRO A 145 15.87 8.36 10.52
CA PRO A 145 16.39 7.03 10.83
C PRO A 145 15.29 6.16 11.45
N ILE A 146 14.98 5.03 10.80
CA ILE A 146 13.96 4.09 11.24
C ILE A 146 14.58 2.98 12.13
N ASP A 147 13.86 2.61 13.19
CA ASP A 147 14.09 1.43 14.01
C ASP A 147 13.15 0.31 13.55
N PHE A 148 13.66 -0.69 12.84
CA PHE A 148 12.90 -1.86 12.41
C PHE A 148 12.75 -2.91 13.51
N ARG A 149 13.14 -2.59 14.75
CA ARG A 149 12.89 -3.45 15.93
C ARG A 149 13.61 -4.80 15.85
N GLU A 150 14.79 -4.86 15.22
CA GLU A 150 15.59 -6.09 15.08
C GLU A 150 15.86 -6.77 16.44
N LYS A 151 16.12 -5.98 17.49
CA LYS A 151 16.36 -6.51 18.85
C LYS A 151 15.12 -7.18 19.45
N ALA A 152 13.92 -6.69 19.14
CA ALA A 152 12.66 -7.28 19.58
C ALA A 152 12.37 -8.56 18.80
N ALA A 153 12.58 -8.54 17.48
CA ALA A 153 12.38 -9.70 16.61
C ALA A 153 13.25 -10.90 17.03
N LYS A 154 14.52 -10.67 17.40
CA LYS A 154 15.40 -11.71 17.97
C LYS A 154 14.87 -12.36 19.26
N LYS A 155 13.93 -11.73 19.94
CA LYS A 155 13.25 -12.24 21.14
C LYS A 155 11.84 -12.76 20.84
N GLY A 156 11.52 -13.02 19.56
CA GLY A 156 10.19 -13.47 19.14
C GLY A 156 9.10 -12.39 19.20
N ARG A 157 9.48 -11.10 19.23
CA ARG A 157 8.54 -9.99 19.27
C ARG A 157 8.57 -9.20 17.96
N TYR A 158 7.52 -9.34 17.17
CA TYR A 158 7.35 -8.62 15.91
C TYR A 158 6.60 -7.31 16.17
N LEU A 159 7.27 -6.19 15.94
CA LEU A 159 6.76 -4.85 16.23
C LEU A 159 6.92 -3.98 15.00
N TRP A 160 5.98 -3.04 14.80
CA TRP A 160 6.07 -2.08 13.71
C TRP A 160 7.35 -1.23 13.80
N PRO A 161 7.94 -0.88 12.65
CA PRO A 161 9.01 0.10 12.56
C PRO A 161 8.60 1.45 13.17
N GLY A 162 9.57 2.16 13.73
CA GLY A 162 9.33 3.49 14.31
C GLY A 162 10.45 4.49 14.02
N ALA A 163 10.10 5.77 13.92
CA ALA A 163 11.08 6.83 13.81
C ALA A 163 11.91 6.95 15.09
N LYS A 164 13.24 7.04 14.98
CA LYS A 164 14.13 7.20 16.15
C LYS A 164 14.19 8.63 16.67
N ARG A 165 14.07 9.62 15.79
CA ARG A 165 14.17 11.07 16.10
C ARG A 165 13.62 11.89 14.95
N SER A 166 13.29 13.15 15.20
CA SER A 166 13.08 14.14 14.13
C SER A 166 14.40 14.46 13.42
N VAL A 167 14.30 14.89 12.17
CA VAL A 167 15.42 15.36 11.34
C VAL A 167 15.28 16.81 10.89
N ALA A 168 14.11 17.42 11.07
CA ALA A 168 13.85 18.81 10.70
C ALA A 168 13.40 19.62 11.93
N GLU A 169 13.97 20.82 12.08
CA GLU A 169 13.63 21.78 13.14
C GLU A 169 12.78 22.95 12.60
N SER A 170 12.90 23.25 11.30
CA SER A 170 12.07 24.22 10.59
C SER A 170 11.63 23.67 9.22
N PRO A 171 10.55 24.20 8.63
CA PRO A 171 10.07 23.78 7.30
C PRO A 171 11.12 23.91 6.19
N ASP A 172 12.02 24.89 6.30
CA ASP A 172 13.07 25.14 5.30
C ASP A 172 14.12 24.03 5.22
N MET A 173 14.20 23.16 6.23
CA MET A 173 15.09 21.99 6.25
C MET A 173 14.52 20.78 5.49
N ILE A 174 13.24 20.81 5.14
CA ILE A 174 12.60 19.72 4.40
C ILE A 174 13.07 19.78 2.94
N TYR A 175 13.85 18.79 2.53
CA TYR A 175 14.24 18.59 1.15
C TYR A 175 13.43 17.43 0.55
N ILE A 176 13.00 17.56 -0.69
CA ILE A 176 12.35 16.47 -1.43
C ILE A 176 13.42 15.83 -2.31
N PRO A 177 13.74 14.52 -2.15
CA PRO A 177 14.69 13.85 -3.02
C PRO A 177 14.25 13.86 -4.50
N ASP A 178 15.19 14.01 -5.43
CA ASP A 178 14.89 14.02 -6.87
C ASP A 178 14.47 12.64 -7.42
N ASP A 179 15.01 11.55 -6.85
CA ASP A 179 14.76 10.17 -7.28
C ASP A 179 14.03 9.36 -6.21
N ILE A 180 12.79 9.77 -5.91
CA ILE A 180 11.92 9.10 -4.92
C ILE A 180 11.77 7.59 -5.20
N PRO A 181 11.53 7.12 -6.46
CA PRO A 181 11.33 5.71 -6.74
C PRO A 181 12.48 4.80 -6.29
N ASN A 182 13.73 5.29 -6.38
CA ASN A 182 14.90 4.52 -5.97
C ASN A 182 15.41 4.87 -4.56
N THR A 183 14.70 5.74 -3.83
CA THR A 183 15.11 6.18 -2.50
C THR A 183 14.70 5.16 -1.44
N LYS A 184 15.69 4.69 -0.66
CA LYS A 184 15.47 3.84 0.54
C LYS A 184 14.60 2.62 0.22
N ARG A 185 13.53 2.38 0.97
CA ARG A 185 12.65 1.22 0.80
C ARG A 185 11.59 1.41 -0.27
N VAL A 186 11.49 2.58 -0.89
CA VAL A 186 10.54 2.79 -2.00
C VAL A 186 10.84 1.78 -3.11
N ALA A 187 12.12 1.56 -3.44
CA ALA A 187 12.53 0.56 -4.43
C ALA A 187 12.11 -0.87 -4.06
N VAL A 188 12.13 -1.21 -2.77
CA VAL A 188 11.67 -2.53 -2.28
C VAL A 188 10.17 -2.65 -2.47
N ILE A 189 9.41 -1.62 -2.07
CA ILE A 189 7.95 -1.61 -2.18
C ILE A 189 7.50 -1.62 -3.64
N SER A 190 8.18 -0.86 -4.52
CA SER A 190 7.86 -0.84 -5.94
C SER A 190 8.17 -2.17 -6.66
N LYS A 191 9.09 -2.97 -6.12
CA LYS A 191 9.43 -4.29 -6.67
C LYS A 191 8.51 -5.40 -6.16
N ALA A 192 7.95 -5.25 -4.96
CA ALA A 192 7.01 -6.18 -4.35
C ALA A 192 5.64 -6.12 -5.05
#